data_AF-A0A2R5FKF6-F1
#
_entry.id   AF-A0A2R5FKF6-F1
#
_cell.length_a   1.000
_cell.length_b   1.000
_cell.length_c   1.000
_cell.angle_alpha   90.00
_cell.angle_beta   90.00
_cell.angle_gamma   90.00
#
_symmetry.space_group_name_H-M   'P 1'
#
loop_
_entity.id
_entity.type
_entity.pdbx_description
1 polymer ?
#
loop_
_entity_poly.entity_id
_entity_poly.type
_entity_poly.pdbx_seq_one_letter_code
_entity_poly.pdbx_strand_id
1 'polypeptide(L)'
;MLITSAIGLESWNIYAAITNTNLPSSLNPIFWIERFAMTSHFLEGIIAAFYAPSRKKMPIKYATYTFFVGTIGLLELFSSENDF
;
A
#
# COMPACT_ATOMS: atom_id res chain seq x y z
N MET A 1 -4.42 -3.94 7.73
CA MET A 1 -3.80 -5.23 8.10
C MET A 1 -2.87 -5.73 6.99
N LEU A 2 -3.34 -5.93 5.75
CA LEU A 2 -2.54 -6.53 4.67
C LEU A 2 -1.22 -5.79 4.34
N ILE A 3 -1.27 -4.49 4.04
CA ILE A 3 -0.05 -3.71 3.71
C ILE A 3 0.91 -3.61 4.90
N THR A 4 0.37 -3.51 6.12
CA THR A 4 1.20 -3.55 7.34
C THR A 4 1.93 -4.88 7.48
N SER A 5 1.25 -6.01 7.22
CA SER A 5 1.87 -7.33 7.22
C SER A 5 2.90 -7.49 6.10
N ALA A 6 2.64 -6.96 4.90
CA ALA A 6 3.59 -6.94 3.79
C ALA A 6 4.87 -6.16 4.14
N ILE A 7 4.72 -4.98 4.76
CA ILE A 7 5.87 -4.20 5.26
C ILE A 7 6.65 -5.01 6.30
N GLY A 8 5.98 -5.69 7.22
CA GLY A 8 6.62 -6.53 8.23
C GLY A 8 7.38 -7.71 7.64
N LEU A 9 6.79 -8.40 6.66
CA LEU A 9 7.40 -9.54 5.99
C LEU A 9 8.58 -9.12 5.10
N GLU A 10 8.47 -8.03 4.34
CA GLU A 10 9.61 -7.47 3.60
C GLU A 10 10.71 -6.97 4.56
N SER A 11 10.35 -6.38 5.71
CA SER A 11 11.31 -5.99 6.74
C SER A 11 12.07 -7.19 7.30
N TRP A 12 11.39 -8.32 7.53
CA TRP A 12 12.04 -9.58 7.92
C TRP A 12 12.98 -10.08 6.82
N ASN A 13 12.57 -10.02 5.55
CA ASN A 13 13.41 -10.42 4.43
C ASN A 13 14.70 -9.58 4.33
N ILE A 14 14.59 -8.26 4.51
CA ILE A 14 15.75 -7.37 4.57
C ILE A 14 16.63 -7.72 5.76
N TYR A 15 16.05 -7.94 6.95
CA TYR A 15 16.80 -8.35 8.13
C TYR A 15 17.55 -9.67 7.91
N ALA A 16 16.90 -10.64 7.28
CA ALA A 16 17.50 -11.93 6.96
C ALA A 16 18.70 -11.77 6.02
N ALA A 17 18.56 -10.95 4.97
CA ALA A 17 19.63 -10.62 4.05
C ALA A 17 20.83 -9.94 4.73
N ILE A 18 20.58 -9.00 5.66
CA ILE A 18 21.63 -8.29 6.41
C ILE A 18 22.36 -9.23 7.38
N THR A 19 21.65 -10.20 7.96
CA THR A 19 22.21 -11.15 8.95
C THR A 19 22.76 -12.43 8.33
N ASN A 20 22.73 -12.57 6.99
CA ASN A 20 23.07 -13.80 6.27
C ASN A 20 22.28 -15.03 6.76
N THR A 21 21.04 -14.79 7.21
CA THR A 21 20.11 -15.86 7.55
C THR A 21 19.20 -16.14 6.36
N ASN A 22 18.86 -17.42 6.14
CA ASN A 22 18.04 -17.82 5.02
C ASN A 22 16.57 -17.90 5.44
N LEU A 23 15.71 -17.29 4.63
CA LEU A 23 14.28 -17.52 4.72
C LEU A 23 13.88 -18.80 3.96
N PRO A 24 12.81 -19.49 4.39
CA PRO A 24 12.27 -20.62 3.64
C PRO A 24 11.88 -20.21 2.22
N SER A 25 12.36 -20.94 1.21
CA SER A 25 12.07 -20.66 -0.21
C SER A 25 10.58 -20.77 -0.56
N SER A 26 9.80 -21.46 0.27
CA SER A 26 8.34 -21.50 0.19
C SER A 26 7.68 -20.12 0.35
N LEU A 27 8.39 -19.13 0.89
CA LEU A 27 7.91 -17.74 1.01
C LEU A 27 8.13 -16.92 -0.26
N ASN A 28 8.93 -17.38 -1.23
CA ASN A 28 9.22 -16.63 -2.47
C ASN A 28 7.96 -16.17 -3.23
N PRO A 29 6.91 -17.01 -3.40
CA PRO A 29 5.67 -16.57 -4.03
C PRO A 29 4.97 -15.46 -3.22
N ILE A 30 5.05 -15.51 -1.89
CA ILE A 30 4.46 -14.51 -1.00
C ILE A 30 5.19 -13.17 -1.14
N PHE A 31 6.53 -13.19 -1.19
CA PHE A 31 7.34 -11.99 -1.47
C PHE A 31 6.98 -11.34 -2.81
N TRP A 32 6.68 -12.14 -3.84
CA TRP A 32 6.27 -11.59 -5.13
C TRP A 32 4.90 -10.89 -5.05
N ILE A 33 3.92 -11.54 -4.41
CA ILE A 33 2.56 -10.99 -4.25
C ILE A 33 2.58 -9.72 -3.39
N GLU A 34 3.30 -9.74 -2.27
CA GLU A 34 3.31 -8.59 -1.36
C GLU A 34 3.96 -7.37 -2.01
N ARG A 35 5.05 -7.54 -2.77
CA ARG A 35 5.73 -6.45 -3.47
C ARG A 35 4.85 -5.87 -4.57
N PHE A 36 4.11 -6.72 -5.26
CA PHE A 36 3.10 -6.28 -6.23
C PHE A 36 2.01 -5.45 -5.56
N ALA A 37 1.45 -5.93 -4.44
CA ALA A 37 0.43 -5.22 -3.68
C ALA A 37 0.95 -3.88 -3.13
N MET A 38 2.13 -3.87 -2.49
CA MET A 38 2.74 -2.67 -1.93
C MET A 38 3.07 -1.62 -3.00
N THR A 39 3.57 -2.05 -4.16
CA THR A 39 3.84 -1.16 -5.30
C THR A 39 2.54 -0.57 -5.85
N SER A 40 1.50 -1.40 -6.03
CA SER A 40 0.19 -0.95 -6.52
C SER A 40 -0.42 0.08 -5.58
N HIS A 41 -0.48 -0.23 -4.29
CA HIS A 41 -1.00 0.67 -3.26
C HIS A 41 -0.19 1.98 -3.14
N PHE A 42 1.13 1.92 -3.37
CA PHE A 42 1.97 3.12 -3.42
C PHE A 42 1.59 4.03 -4.59
N LEU A 43 1.39 3.47 -5.79
CA LEU A 43 0.92 4.23 -6.95
C LEU A 43 -0.48 4.80 -6.73
N GLU A 44 -1.39 4.04 -6.11
CA GLU A 44 -2.72 4.53 -5.74
C GLU A 44 -2.64 5.69 -4.74
N GLY A 45 -1.77 5.58 -3.73
CA GLY A 45 -1.51 6.67 -2.78
C GLY A 45 -0.99 7.94 -3.47
N ILE A 46 -0.11 7.80 -4.46
CA ILE A 46 0.37 8.92 -5.29
C ILE A 46 -0.80 9.56 -6.05
N ILE A 47 -1.63 8.75 -6.72
CA ILE A 47 -2.82 9.24 -7.44
C ILE A 47 -3.73 10.00 -6.46
N ALA A 48 -3.99 9.45 -5.28
CA ALA A 48 -4.80 10.11 -4.25
C ALA A 48 -4.19 11.44 -3.78
N ALA A 49 -2.88 11.52 -3.57
CA ALA A 49 -2.20 12.78 -3.24
C ALA A 49 -2.45 13.86 -4.31
N PHE A 50 -2.31 13.51 -5.58
CA PHE A 50 -2.49 14.45 -6.69
C PHE A 50 -3.94 14.95 -6.82
N TYR A 51 -4.94 14.07 -6.66
CA TYR A 51 -6.35 14.42 -6.87
C TYR A 51 -7.07 14.92 -5.61
N ALA A 52 -6.55 14.68 -4.41
CA ALA A 52 -7.15 15.13 -3.15
C ALA A 52 -7.50 16.64 -3.08
N PRO A 53 -6.64 17.58 -3.53
CA PRO A 53 -6.98 19.01 -3.53
C PRO A 53 -8.24 19.32 -4.34
N SER A 54 -8.43 18.66 -5.49
CA SER A 54 -9.59 18.85 -6.36
C SER A 54 -10.91 18.41 -5.70
N ARG A 55 -10.81 17.56 -4.67
CA ARG A 55 -11.93 17.03 -3.87
C ARG A 55 -12.01 17.67 -2.48
N LYS A 56 -11.31 18.79 -2.26
CA LYS A 56 -11.24 19.51 -0.96
C LYS A 56 -10.77 18.60 0.19
N LYS A 57 -9.95 17.58 -0.09
CA LYS A 57 -9.33 16.71 0.92
C LYS A 57 -7.85 17.06 1.08
N MET A 58 -7.31 16.84 2.28
CA MET A 58 -5.89 17.03 2.57
C MET A 58 -5.03 15.97 1.86
N PRO A 59 -4.09 16.34 0.98
CA PRO A 59 -3.33 15.39 0.14
C PRO A 59 -2.64 14.28 0.92
N ILE A 60 -1.82 14.65 1.91
CA ILE A 60 -1.03 13.69 2.68
C ILE A 60 -1.90 12.71 3.46
N LYS A 61 -3.03 13.19 3.99
CA LYS A 61 -3.99 12.35 4.73
C LYS A 61 -4.62 11.32 3.80
N TYR A 62 -5.08 11.75 2.63
CA TYR A 62 -5.77 10.88 1.69
C TYR A 62 -4.82 9.91 0.99
N ALA A 63 -3.59 10.33 0.70
CA ALA A 63 -2.54 9.47 0.18
C ALA A 63 -2.17 8.36 1.16
N THR A 64 -1.97 8.69 2.44
CA THR A 64 -1.66 7.72 3.48
C THR A 64 -2.81 6.73 3.65
N TYR A 65 -4.04 7.23 3.71
CA TYR A 65 -5.24 6.39 3.77
C TYR A 65 -5.30 5.41 2.58
N THR A 66 -5.17 5.93 1.36
CA THR A 66 -5.24 5.13 0.12
C THR A 66 -4.09 4.13 0.04
N PHE A 67 -2.89 4.45 0.52
CA PHE A 67 -1.80 3.48 0.58
C PHE A 67 -2.17 2.24 1.43
N PHE A 68 -2.88 2.41 2.54
CA PHE A 68 -3.26 1.27 3.40
C PHE A 68 -4.52 0.53 2.94
N VAL A 69 -5.47 1.22 2.31
CA VAL A 69 -6.78 0.65 1.92
C VAL A 69 -6.86 0.31 0.43
N GLY A 70 -5.96 0.84 -0.39
CA GLY A 70 -5.82 0.57 -1.83
C GLY A 70 -6.92 1.23 -2.67
N THR A 71 -7.39 0.51 -3.68
CA THR A 71 -8.40 0.98 -4.65
C THR A 71 -9.65 1.56 -4.00
N ILE A 72 -10.08 1.05 -2.83
CA ILE A 72 -11.22 1.61 -2.09
C ILE A 72 -11.00 3.08 -1.73
N GLY A 73 -9.76 3.47 -1.36
CA GLY A 73 -9.43 4.87 -1.11
C GLY A 73 -9.57 5.74 -2.36
N LEU A 74 -9.21 5.21 -3.54
CA LEU A 74 -9.45 5.93 -4.80
C LEU A 74 -10.94 6.03 -5.13
N LEU A 75 -11.71 4.96 -4.93
CA LEU A 75 -13.15 4.99 -5.13
C LEU A 75 -13.80 6.04 -4.24
N GLU A 76 -13.50 6.05 -2.95
CA GLU A 76 -14.00 7.08 -2.01
C GLU A 76 -13.59 8.50 -2.41
N LEU A 77 -12.38 8.68 -2.99
CA LEU A 77 -11.94 10.00 -3.45
C LEU A 77 -12.80 10.52 -4.61
N PHE A 78 -13.19 9.61 -5.50
CA PHE A 78 -13.88 9.95 -6.75
C PHE A 78 -15.40 9.81 -6.69
N SER A 79 -15.94 9.12 -5.69
CA SER A 79 -17.37 9.04 -5.41
C SER A 79 -17.94 10.41 -5.04
N SER A 80 -19.21 10.62 -5.41
CA SER A 80 -20.00 11.78 -5.02
C SER A 80 -20.42 11.65 -3.55
N GLU A 81 -20.60 12.77 -2.85
CA GLU A 81 -21.22 12.79 -1.50
C GLU A 81 -22.63 12.17 -1.45
N ASN A 82 -23.27 11.93 -2.60
CA ASN A 82 -24.60 11.34 -2.72
C ASN A 82 -24.61 9.82 -3.01
N ASP A 83 -23.45 9.16 -3.05
CA ASP A 83 -23.34 7.75 -3.46
C ASP A 83 -23.37 6.75 -2.28
N PHE A 84 -23.63 7.21 -1.04
CA PHE A 84 -23.80 6.39 0.16
C PHE A 84 -24.87 6.90 1.12
#